data_AF-A0A7R9TIV8-F1
#
_entry.id   AF-A0A7R9TIV8-F1
#
_cell.length_a   1.000
_cell.length_b   1.000
_cell.length_c   1.000
_cell.angle_alpha   90.00
_cell.angle_beta   90.00
_cell.angle_gamma   90.00
#
_symmetry.space_group_name_H-M   'P 1'
#
loop_
_entity.id
_entity.type
_entity.pdbx_description
1 polymer ?
#
loop_
_entity_poly.entity_id
_entity_poly.type
_entity_poly.pdbx_seq_one_letter_code
_entity_poly.pdbx_strand_id
1 'polypeptide(L)'
;GSGDKNLKSKSPAEFFQDNKGIAGFENAGKSLYTTLREFIENSLDSAESIGMLPEINISVEEVTLTQYEELIGLKTHVRQDDSLYADFETEKEKTKRLKQEERKANAAAKKGGGGDGTRVPGGGKKAFFRITVEDNGKGMAHNDIPNMLGRVLSGTKYGVRQTRGKFGLGSKMALIWSKQTTGLPINITSAQPNQKFISNYVLDIDIERNEPNVHKEEKTDNDKNWNGAILSVIIEGNWSAYRNKVLSYLRQMAIVTPYAQFNFKYVGATDAKGNVDVVFRRRTEVMPTLPTTTKHHPSAAKENQLLIKDLLSNTREKTLQNFFQKEFTCIDKAHAGRLIAELGKGFDAQMPPKEVTDTQGTRIQQLLSSARFADPDGGCLSPAGEYNLRLGIMKELSPDWVA
;
A
#
# COMPACT_ATOMS: atom_id res chain seq x y z
N GLY A 1 -0.98 35.66 24.14
CA GLY A 1 0.36 35.44 23.57
C GLY A 1 0.21 35.24 22.09
N SER A 2 0.96 35.98 21.27
CA SER A 2 1.05 35.69 19.83
C SER A 2 1.77 34.36 19.71
N GLY A 3 1.08 33.31 19.27
CA GLY A 3 1.72 32.05 18.91
C GLY A 3 2.84 32.28 17.89
N ASP A 4 3.81 31.37 17.85
CA ASP A 4 4.92 31.45 16.90
C ASP A 4 4.37 31.44 15.46
N LYS A 5 4.64 32.50 14.70
CA LYS A 5 4.17 32.67 13.31
C LYS A 5 4.76 31.63 12.36
N ASN A 6 5.76 30.86 12.81
CA ASN A 6 6.41 29.81 12.03
C ASN A 6 5.87 28.40 12.32
N LEU A 7 4.87 28.24 13.20
CA LEU A 7 4.24 26.94 13.41
C LEU A 7 3.49 26.51 12.14
N LYS A 8 3.97 25.44 11.49
CA LYS A 8 3.32 24.84 10.31
C LYS A 8 2.93 23.40 10.61
N SER A 9 1.70 23.02 10.26
CA SER A 9 1.22 21.64 10.25
C SER A 9 1.40 21.04 8.85
N LYS A 10 1.64 19.74 8.77
CA LYS A 10 1.64 19.00 7.51
C LYS A 10 0.50 17.99 7.46
N SER A 11 -0.12 17.85 6.30
CA SER A 11 -1.09 16.79 6.02
C SER A 11 -0.39 15.42 5.98
N PRO A 12 -1.13 14.30 6.14
CA PRO A 12 -0.56 12.97 5.91
C PRO A 12 0.04 12.80 4.51
N ALA A 13 -0.59 13.37 3.48
CA ALA A 13 -0.08 13.29 2.12
C ALA A 13 1.22 14.10 1.96
N GLU A 14 1.32 15.29 2.56
CA GLU A 14 2.57 16.06 2.61
C GLU A 14 3.68 15.32 3.34
N PHE A 15 3.35 14.67 4.47
CA PHE A 15 4.32 13.88 5.22
C PHE A 15 4.92 12.76 4.34
N PHE A 16 4.08 12.00 3.63
CA PHE A 16 4.59 10.92 2.77
C PHE A 16 5.23 11.43 1.47
N GLN A 17 4.85 12.61 1.00
CA GLN A 17 5.57 13.32 -0.05
C GLN A 17 7.02 13.60 0.35
N ASP A 18 7.25 14.06 1.57
CA ASP A 18 8.60 14.37 2.04
C ASP A 18 9.38 13.11 2.45
N ASN A 19 8.66 12.07 2.91
CA ASN A 19 9.24 10.86 3.46
C ASN A 19 8.96 9.62 2.59
N LYS A 20 9.14 9.76 1.28
CA LYS A 20 8.82 8.72 0.27
C LYS A 20 9.50 7.38 0.54
N GLY A 21 10.67 7.40 1.19
CA GLY A 21 11.41 6.20 1.55
C GLY A 21 10.67 5.26 2.51
N ILE A 22 9.81 5.80 3.38
CA ILE A 22 9.01 5.00 4.32
C ILE A 22 8.07 4.05 3.57
N ALA A 23 7.56 4.47 2.41
CA ALA A 23 6.68 3.67 1.56
C ALA A 23 7.42 2.96 0.42
N GLY A 24 8.76 3.01 0.37
CA GLY A 24 9.55 2.38 -0.69
C GLY A 24 9.59 3.11 -2.03
N PHE A 25 9.31 4.42 -2.07
CA PHE A 25 9.34 5.29 -3.26
C PHE A 25 10.59 6.18 -3.29
N GLU A 26 11.77 5.60 -3.09
CA GLU A 26 13.05 6.34 -2.94
C GLU A 26 13.67 6.74 -4.28
N ASN A 27 13.53 5.88 -5.29
CA ASN A 27 14.12 6.07 -6.61
C ASN A 27 13.20 5.50 -7.69
N ALA A 28 13.32 6.02 -8.91
CA ALA A 28 12.45 5.70 -10.04
C ALA A 28 12.26 4.18 -10.25
N GLY A 29 13.35 3.40 -10.19
CA GLY A 29 13.28 1.95 -10.36
C GLY A 29 12.54 1.22 -9.22
N LYS A 30 12.83 1.59 -7.96
CA LYS A 30 12.14 1.02 -6.79
C LYS A 30 10.66 1.40 -6.79
N SER A 31 10.33 2.64 -7.16
CA SER A 31 8.95 3.13 -7.29
C SER A 31 8.15 2.34 -8.33
N LEU A 32 8.76 1.98 -9.48
CA LEU A 32 8.15 1.10 -10.49
C LEU A 32 7.79 -0.27 -9.90
N TYR A 33 8.76 -0.91 -9.24
CA TYR A 33 8.57 -2.21 -8.59
C TYR A 33 7.49 -2.15 -7.49
N THR A 34 7.57 -1.15 -6.61
CA THR A 34 6.62 -0.97 -5.49
C THR A 34 5.20 -0.72 -6.02
N THR A 35 5.03 0.09 -7.06
CA THR A 35 3.71 0.36 -7.65
C THR A 35 3.07 -0.92 -8.19
N LEU A 36 3.82 -1.72 -8.95
CA LEU A 36 3.36 -3.01 -9.46
C LEU A 36 2.95 -3.94 -8.32
N ARG A 37 3.82 -4.10 -7.31
CA ARG A 37 3.57 -4.93 -6.14
C ARG A 37 2.27 -4.53 -5.43
N GLU A 38 2.08 -3.25 -5.15
CA GLU A 38 0.90 -2.76 -4.42
C GLU A 38 -0.40 -2.96 -5.23
N PHE A 39 -0.36 -2.77 -6.55
CA PHE A 39 -1.53 -3.03 -7.40
C PHE A 39 -1.86 -4.53 -7.44
N ILE A 40 -0.86 -5.39 -7.65
CA ILE A 40 -1.04 -6.85 -7.69
C ILE A 40 -1.57 -7.39 -6.37
N GLU A 41 -1.03 -6.95 -5.22
CA GLU A 41 -1.49 -7.39 -3.90
C GLU A 41 -2.94 -6.97 -3.64
N ASN A 42 -3.34 -5.76 -4.06
CA ASN A 42 -4.73 -5.31 -3.94
C ASN A 42 -5.67 -6.07 -4.88
N SER A 43 -5.23 -6.41 -6.09
CA SER A 43 -5.98 -7.22 -7.04
C SER A 43 -6.21 -8.66 -6.53
N LEU A 44 -5.19 -9.28 -5.93
CA LEU A 44 -5.33 -10.60 -5.27
C LEU A 44 -6.32 -10.54 -4.10
N ASP A 45 -6.15 -9.57 -3.19
CA ASP A 45 -7.07 -9.37 -2.06
C ASP A 45 -8.51 -9.13 -2.56
N SER A 46 -8.68 -8.42 -3.68
CA SER A 46 -9.97 -8.11 -4.30
C SER A 46 -10.68 -9.36 -4.81
N ALA A 47 -10.01 -10.20 -5.60
CA ALA A 47 -10.57 -11.43 -6.16
C ALA A 47 -10.84 -12.49 -5.08
N GLU A 48 -9.88 -12.71 -4.18
CA GLU A 48 -10.04 -13.66 -3.08
C GLU A 48 -11.20 -13.28 -2.17
N SER A 49 -11.44 -11.99 -1.92
CA SER A 49 -12.51 -11.54 -1.03
C SER A 49 -13.92 -11.95 -1.44
N ILE A 50 -14.13 -12.28 -2.72
CA ILE A 50 -15.41 -12.77 -3.27
C ILE A 50 -15.35 -14.24 -3.69
N GLY A 51 -14.27 -14.95 -3.32
CA GLY A 51 -14.09 -16.35 -3.70
C GLY A 51 -13.90 -16.56 -5.20
N MET A 52 -13.40 -15.55 -5.93
CA MET A 52 -13.08 -15.68 -7.35
C MET A 52 -11.61 -16.05 -7.53
N LEU A 53 -11.32 -17.01 -8.41
CA LEU A 53 -9.95 -17.36 -8.78
C LEU A 53 -9.28 -16.17 -9.47
N PRO A 54 -8.21 -15.59 -8.91
CA PRO A 54 -7.63 -14.36 -9.43
C PRO A 54 -7.11 -14.54 -10.86
N GLU A 55 -7.49 -13.61 -11.72
CA GLU A 55 -6.89 -13.40 -13.03
C GLU A 55 -6.46 -11.94 -13.10
N ILE A 56 -5.15 -11.73 -13.20
CA ILE A 56 -4.53 -10.41 -13.09
C ILE A 56 -3.73 -10.14 -14.35
N ASN A 57 -4.20 -9.16 -15.12
CA ASN A 57 -3.51 -8.66 -16.31
C ASN A 57 -2.64 -7.47 -15.92
N ILE A 58 -1.36 -7.53 -16.26
CA ILE A 58 -0.36 -6.54 -15.86
C ILE A 58 0.34 -6.07 -17.13
N SER A 59 0.20 -4.79 -17.45
CA SER A 59 0.97 -4.17 -18.53
C SER A 59 1.90 -3.08 -18.00
N VAL A 60 3.11 -3.05 -18.55
CA VAL A 60 4.08 -1.98 -18.35
C VAL A 60 4.50 -1.48 -19.72
N GLU A 61 4.12 -0.26 -20.05
CA GLU A 61 4.38 0.34 -21.36
C GLU A 61 5.33 1.52 -21.18
N GLU A 62 6.42 1.54 -21.94
CA GLU A 62 7.30 2.70 -21.97
C GLU A 62 6.63 3.86 -22.71
N VAL A 63 6.58 5.02 -22.06
CA VAL A 63 6.01 6.25 -22.59
C VAL A 63 7.18 7.13 -23.05
N THR A 64 7.20 7.43 -24.35
CA THR A 64 8.19 8.36 -24.92
C THR A 64 8.04 9.75 -24.33
N LEU A 65 9.11 10.56 -24.40
CA LEU A 65 9.06 11.95 -23.96
C LEU A 65 7.96 12.75 -24.69
N THR A 66 7.82 12.55 -26.01
CA THR A 66 6.79 13.22 -26.81
C THR A 66 5.38 12.84 -26.37
N GLN A 67 5.10 11.54 -26.17
CA GLN A 67 3.81 11.09 -25.65
C GLN A 67 3.53 11.65 -24.25
N TYR A 68 4.56 11.71 -23.40
CA TYR A 68 4.44 12.31 -22.08
C TYR A 68 4.12 13.81 -22.16
N GLU A 69 4.85 14.58 -22.97
CA GLU A 69 4.63 16.02 -23.19
C GLU A 69 3.21 16.31 -23.68
N GLU A 70 2.70 15.52 -24.63
CA GLU A 70 1.32 15.60 -25.11
C GLU A 70 0.31 15.35 -23.99
N LEU A 71 0.54 14.35 -23.13
CA LEU A 71 -0.35 14.01 -22.02
C LEU A 71 -0.45 15.12 -20.96
N ILE A 72 0.62 15.88 -20.74
CA ILE A 72 0.63 17.05 -19.84
C ILE A 72 0.21 18.35 -20.54
N GLY A 73 -0.19 18.29 -21.82
CA GLY A 73 -0.65 19.44 -22.59
C GLY A 73 0.46 20.39 -23.06
N LEU A 74 1.72 19.96 -23.02
CA LEU A 74 2.83 20.72 -23.59
C LEU A 74 2.92 20.46 -25.09
N LYS A 75 3.02 21.53 -25.88
CA LYS A 75 3.40 21.43 -27.28
C LYS A 75 4.91 21.22 -27.36
N THR A 76 5.36 20.37 -28.29
CA THR A 76 6.78 20.18 -28.57
C THR A 76 7.44 21.54 -28.81
N HIS A 77 8.31 21.95 -27.88
CA HIS A 77 9.00 23.23 -27.94
C HIS A 77 10.40 23.02 -28.51
N VAL A 78 10.68 23.66 -29.64
CA VAL A 78 12.04 23.71 -30.18
C VAL A 78 12.86 24.62 -29.27
N ARG A 79 13.95 24.09 -28.70
CA ARG A 79 14.88 24.87 -27.90
C ARG A 79 15.38 26.06 -28.74
N GLN A 80 15.20 27.28 -28.24
CA GLN A 80 15.62 28.49 -28.94
C GLN A 80 17.01 28.96 -28.52
N ASP A 81 17.44 28.61 -27.32
CA ASP A 81 18.73 28.98 -26.76
C ASP A 81 19.39 27.74 -26.15
N ASP A 82 20.31 27.13 -26.90
CA ASP A 82 21.06 25.97 -26.45
C ASP A 82 22.02 26.28 -25.29
N SER A 83 22.37 27.57 -25.08
CA SER A 83 23.28 27.98 -24.01
C SER A 83 22.69 27.84 -22.62
N LEU A 84 21.36 27.88 -22.48
CA LEU A 84 20.63 27.61 -21.23
C LEU A 84 20.76 26.15 -20.76
N TYR A 85 21.10 25.24 -21.67
CA TYR A 85 21.26 23.82 -21.41
C TYR A 85 22.74 23.39 -21.38
N ALA A 86 23.66 24.30 -21.67
CA ALA A 86 25.08 24.08 -21.46
C ALA A 86 25.35 24.03 -19.95
N ASP A 87 26.23 23.12 -19.52
CA ASP A 87 26.67 23.12 -18.13
C ASP A 87 27.31 24.47 -17.79
N PHE A 88 26.85 25.10 -16.69
CA PHE A 88 27.34 26.40 -16.23
C PHE A 88 28.83 26.39 -15.83
N GLU A 89 29.40 25.20 -15.70
CA GLU A 89 30.80 24.94 -15.41
C GLU A 89 31.26 23.73 -16.22
N THR A 90 32.54 23.68 -16.59
CA THR A 90 33.09 22.51 -17.28
C THR A 90 33.11 21.28 -16.37
N GLU A 91 33.05 20.07 -16.93
CA GLU A 91 33.17 18.81 -16.15
C GLU A 91 34.42 18.76 -15.26
N LYS A 92 35.48 19.47 -15.65
CA LYS A 92 36.71 19.64 -14.86
C LYS A 92 36.53 20.56 -13.65
N GLU A 93 35.75 21.62 -13.78
CA GLU A 93 35.40 22.53 -12.68
C GLU A 93 34.41 21.87 -11.72
N LYS A 94 33.42 21.15 -12.26
CA LYS A 94 32.45 20.34 -11.50
C LYS A 94 33.11 19.27 -10.65
N THR A 95 34.01 18.47 -11.23
CA THR A 95 34.78 17.47 -10.49
C THR A 95 35.69 18.09 -9.43
N LYS A 96 36.25 19.28 -9.68
CA LYS A 96 37.06 20.01 -8.70
C LYS A 96 36.20 20.55 -7.54
N ARG A 97 35.02 21.08 -7.83
CA ARG A 97 34.05 21.58 -6.85
C ARG A 97 33.50 20.45 -5.99
N LEU A 98 33.03 19.35 -6.59
CA LEU A 98 32.56 18.16 -5.87
C LEU A 98 33.64 17.56 -4.95
N LYS A 99 34.90 17.50 -5.40
CA LYS A 99 36.02 17.07 -4.55
C LYS A 99 36.31 18.06 -3.41
N GLN A 100 36.14 19.36 -3.62
CA GLN A 100 36.27 20.36 -2.55
C GLN A 100 35.11 20.28 -1.56
N GLU A 101 33.89 20.04 -2.03
CA GLU A 101 32.70 19.85 -1.22
C GLU A 101 32.76 18.55 -0.42
N GLU A 102 33.20 17.42 -1.00
CA GLU A 102 33.47 16.18 -0.27
C GLU A 102 34.55 16.38 0.79
N ARG A 103 35.62 17.13 0.49
CA ARG A 103 36.65 17.47 1.48
C ARG A 103 36.11 18.33 2.61
N LYS A 104 35.24 19.32 2.31
CA LYS A 104 34.58 20.17 3.31
C LYS A 104 33.55 19.40 4.13
N ALA A 105 32.76 18.52 3.51
CA ALA A 105 31.79 17.66 4.17
C ALA A 105 32.48 16.63 5.07
N ASN A 106 33.57 16.00 4.63
CA ASN A 106 34.38 15.10 5.44
C ASN A 106 35.11 15.84 6.58
N ALA A 107 35.51 17.10 6.38
CA ALA A 107 36.06 17.95 7.44
C ALA A 107 34.99 18.37 8.46
N ALA A 108 33.75 18.62 8.02
CA ALA A 108 32.61 18.93 8.89
C ALA A 108 32.12 17.69 9.67
N ALA A 109 32.09 16.51 9.04
CA ALA A 109 31.73 15.24 9.67
C ALA A 109 32.74 14.78 10.74
N LYS A 110 34.00 15.23 10.67
CA LYS A 110 34.99 15.04 11.75
C LYS A 110 34.75 15.92 12.98
N LYS A 111 33.82 16.89 12.94
CA LYS A 111 33.46 17.77 14.07
C LYS A 111 32.03 17.59 14.60
N GLY A 112 31.24 16.69 14.04
CA GLY A 112 29.89 16.37 14.52
C GLY A 112 29.47 14.99 14.04
N GLY A 113 29.09 14.12 14.98
CA GLY A 113 28.81 12.71 14.71
C GLY A 113 27.66 12.46 13.74
N GLY A 114 27.90 11.53 12.82
CA GLY A 114 26.94 10.56 12.27
C GLY A 114 25.66 11.11 11.62
N GLY A 115 25.71 11.40 10.32
CA GLY A 115 24.53 11.56 9.47
C GLY A 115 24.80 10.99 8.08
N ASP A 116 23.98 10.03 7.67
CA ASP A 116 24.05 9.27 6.43
C ASP A 116 23.88 10.18 5.20
N GLY A 117 24.82 10.06 4.25
CA GLY A 117 24.95 10.93 3.08
C GLY A 117 24.18 10.38 1.89
N THR A 118 23.00 10.94 1.63
CA THR A 118 22.21 10.67 0.44
C THR A 118 22.99 11.06 -0.82
N ARG A 119 23.53 10.07 -1.54
CA ARG A 119 24.10 10.25 -2.88
C ARG A 119 22.97 10.57 -3.86
N VAL A 120 22.99 11.76 -4.45
CA VAL A 120 22.18 12.08 -5.63
C VAL A 120 22.84 11.43 -6.86
N PRO A 121 22.24 10.44 -7.52
CA PRO A 121 22.79 9.91 -8.76
C PRO A 121 22.59 10.93 -9.89
N GLY A 122 23.64 11.14 -10.68
CA GLY A 122 23.66 12.06 -11.81
C GLY A 122 22.55 11.81 -12.84
N GLY A 123 22.24 12.87 -13.59
CA GLY A 123 21.14 12.94 -14.56
C GLY A 123 21.22 11.88 -15.66
N GLY A 124 20.60 10.73 -15.43
CA GLY A 124 20.13 9.86 -16.50
C GLY A 124 18.90 10.49 -17.18
N LYS A 125 18.71 10.21 -18.47
CA LYS A 125 17.46 10.58 -19.16
C LYS A 125 16.29 9.95 -18.40
N LYS A 126 15.32 10.78 -18.00
CA LYS A 126 14.08 10.31 -17.34
C LYS A 126 13.32 9.41 -18.31
N ALA A 127 12.92 8.23 -17.83
CA ALA A 127 12.08 7.30 -18.57
C ALA A 127 10.73 7.19 -17.86
N PHE A 128 9.65 7.23 -18.63
CA PHE A 128 8.28 7.19 -18.12
C PHE A 128 7.63 5.86 -18.47
N PHE A 129 6.85 5.31 -17.56
CA PHE A 129 6.19 4.03 -17.74
C PHE A 129 4.73 4.13 -17.33
N ARG A 130 3.84 3.69 -18.21
CA ARG A 130 2.44 3.43 -17.89
C ARG A 130 2.35 2.03 -17.29
N ILE A 131 1.87 1.96 -16.07
CA ILE A 131 1.58 0.71 -15.38
C ILE A 131 0.07 0.55 -15.38
N THR A 132 -0.42 -0.55 -15.92
CA THR A 132 -1.84 -0.91 -15.84
C THR A 132 -1.99 -2.28 -15.22
N VAL A 133 -2.85 -2.39 -14.21
CA VAL A 133 -3.22 -3.66 -13.59
C VAL A 133 -4.73 -3.78 -13.65
N GLU A 134 -5.21 -4.87 -14.25
CA GLU A 134 -6.61 -5.27 -14.31
C GLU A 134 -6.80 -6.56 -13.52
N ASP A 135 -7.87 -6.62 -12.74
CA ASP A 135 -8.30 -7.82 -12.03
C ASP A 135 -9.77 -8.13 -12.25
N ASN A 136 -10.13 -9.39 -12.03
CA ASN A 136 -11.50 -9.89 -12.02
C ASN A 136 -12.14 -9.86 -10.62
N GLY A 137 -11.66 -9.00 -9.72
CA GLY A 137 -12.08 -9.02 -8.32
C GLY A 137 -13.41 -8.35 -8.02
N LYS A 138 -13.62 -7.99 -6.75
CA LYS A 138 -14.86 -7.38 -6.26
C LYS A 138 -15.13 -5.96 -6.77
N GLY A 139 -14.11 -5.32 -7.35
CA GLY A 139 -14.14 -3.90 -7.69
C GLY A 139 -14.33 -2.97 -6.47
N MET A 140 -14.55 -1.70 -6.77
CA MET A 140 -14.78 -0.61 -5.83
C MET A 140 -16.15 0.00 -6.11
N ALA A 141 -16.87 0.36 -5.04
CA ALA A 141 -18.14 1.08 -5.14
C ALA A 141 -17.91 2.48 -5.70
N HIS A 142 -18.78 2.93 -6.61
CA HIS A 142 -18.64 4.20 -7.34
C HIS A 142 -18.25 5.38 -6.44
N ASN A 143 -19.06 5.64 -5.41
CA ASN A 143 -18.89 6.79 -4.51
C ASN A 143 -17.66 6.68 -3.58
N ASP A 144 -17.13 5.47 -3.39
CA ASP A 144 -16.00 5.24 -2.49
C ASP A 144 -14.65 5.39 -3.20
N ILE A 145 -14.60 5.28 -4.54
CA ILE A 145 -13.38 5.32 -5.34
C ILE A 145 -12.51 6.56 -5.03
N PRO A 146 -13.05 7.79 -5.01
CA PRO A 146 -12.23 8.98 -4.73
C PRO A 146 -11.56 8.90 -3.37
N ASN A 147 -12.30 8.53 -2.33
CA ASN A 147 -11.73 8.42 -0.98
C ASN A 147 -10.74 7.26 -0.89
N MET A 148 -11.04 6.10 -1.48
CA MET A 148 -10.17 4.92 -1.43
C MET A 148 -8.79 5.15 -2.06
N LEU A 149 -8.67 6.01 -3.07
CA LEU A 149 -7.42 6.22 -3.82
C LEU A 149 -6.80 7.61 -3.65
N GLY A 150 -7.60 8.65 -3.42
CA GLY A 150 -7.13 10.03 -3.34
C GLY A 150 -7.06 10.61 -1.92
N ARG A 151 -7.32 9.83 -0.86
CA ARG A 151 -7.13 10.25 0.53
C ARG A 151 -6.16 9.34 1.28
N VAL A 152 -5.04 9.86 1.75
CA VAL A 152 -4.01 9.14 2.51
C VAL A 152 -4.53 8.74 3.89
N LEU A 153 -4.15 7.54 4.34
CA LEU A 153 -4.65 6.90 5.57
C LEU A 153 -6.18 6.75 5.58
N SER A 154 -6.73 6.41 4.43
CA SER A 154 -8.10 5.89 4.30
C SER A 154 -8.04 4.47 3.73
N GLY A 155 -9.00 3.62 4.05
CA GLY A 155 -9.02 2.26 3.53
C GLY A 155 -10.04 1.38 4.21
N THR A 156 -10.29 0.24 3.60
CA THR A 156 -11.22 -0.77 4.10
C THR A 156 -10.51 -1.87 4.89
N LYS A 157 -9.18 -1.75 5.09
CA LYS A 157 -8.34 -2.76 5.75
C LYS A 157 -8.14 -2.50 7.25
N TYR A 158 -8.90 -1.57 7.86
CA TYR A 158 -8.87 -1.35 9.30
C TYR A 158 -9.58 -2.50 10.03
N GLY A 159 -8.90 -3.05 11.04
CA GLY A 159 -9.39 -4.18 11.84
C GLY A 159 -8.31 -5.23 12.07
N VAL A 160 -8.60 -6.21 12.92
CA VAL A 160 -7.70 -7.34 13.18
C VAL A 160 -8.04 -8.45 12.19
N ARG A 161 -7.39 -8.42 11.02
CA ARG A 161 -7.53 -9.43 9.97
C ARG A 161 -6.20 -9.58 9.25
N GLN A 162 -5.88 -10.81 8.83
CA GLN A 162 -4.74 -11.02 7.94
C GLN A 162 -5.04 -10.43 6.56
N THR A 163 -4.19 -9.50 6.12
CA THR A 163 -4.22 -8.89 4.78
C THR A 163 -2.79 -8.77 4.26
N ARG A 164 -2.59 -8.71 2.93
CA ARG A 164 -1.25 -8.50 2.34
C ARG A 164 -0.70 -7.11 2.67
N GLY A 165 -1.53 -6.09 2.55
CA GLY A 165 -1.21 -4.71 2.91
C GLY A 165 -1.86 -4.27 4.22
N LYS A 166 -1.10 -3.63 5.12
CA LYS A 166 -1.55 -3.21 6.46
C LYS A 166 -2.09 -1.77 6.53
N PHE A 167 -1.46 -0.83 5.80
CA PHE A 167 -1.74 0.60 5.97
C PHE A 167 -2.70 1.18 4.93
N GLY A 168 -3.13 0.37 3.94
CA GLY A 168 -3.92 0.86 2.80
C GLY A 168 -3.23 1.96 2.00
N LEU A 169 -1.91 2.09 2.12
CA LEU A 169 -1.14 3.24 1.67
C LEU A 169 -0.60 3.09 0.23
N GLY A 170 -0.35 1.86 -0.23
CA GLY A 170 0.38 1.56 -1.45
C GLY A 170 -0.11 2.28 -2.71
N SER A 171 -1.37 2.05 -3.11
CA SER A 171 -1.92 2.67 -4.33
C SER A 171 -1.96 4.19 -4.27
N LYS A 172 -2.12 4.75 -3.07
CA LYS A 172 -2.13 6.20 -2.83
C LYS A 172 -0.72 6.78 -2.98
N MET A 173 0.30 6.03 -2.57
CA MET A 173 1.70 6.41 -2.79
C MET A 173 2.10 6.34 -4.25
N ALA A 174 1.59 5.36 -5.00
CA ALA A 174 1.74 5.34 -6.45
C ALA A 174 1.14 6.60 -7.09
N LEU A 175 -0.03 7.04 -6.60
CA LEU A 175 -0.66 8.29 -7.05
C LEU A 175 0.14 9.54 -6.68
N ILE A 176 0.61 9.66 -5.44
CA ILE A 176 1.48 10.76 -5.01
C ILE A 176 2.76 10.80 -5.85
N TRP A 177 3.37 9.64 -6.10
CA TRP A 177 4.56 9.54 -6.93
C TRP A 177 4.31 9.92 -8.38
N SER A 178 3.18 9.49 -8.97
CA SER A 178 2.71 9.95 -10.27
C SER A 178 2.59 11.47 -10.31
N LYS A 179 1.84 12.06 -9.37
CA LYS A 179 1.64 13.52 -9.30
C LYS A 179 2.95 14.29 -9.16
N GLN A 180 3.92 13.77 -8.42
CA GLN A 180 5.22 14.41 -8.22
C GLN A 180 6.19 14.27 -9.39
N THR A 181 6.16 13.14 -10.10
CA THR A 181 7.13 12.85 -11.15
C THR A 181 6.64 13.22 -12.54
N THR A 182 5.35 13.00 -12.80
CA THR A 182 4.72 13.21 -14.11
C THR A 182 3.62 14.25 -14.07
N GLY A 183 3.07 14.56 -12.89
CA GLY A 183 1.92 15.48 -12.76
C GLY A 183 0.60 14.88 -13.22
N LEU A 184 0.60 13.65 -13.73
CA LEU A 184 -0.54 13.00 -14.36
C LEU A 184 -1.44 12.28 -13.33
N PRO A 185 -2.77 12.29 -13.56
CA PRO A 185 -3.74 11.60 -12.70
C PRO A 185 -3.70 10.08 -12.89
N ILE A 186 -4.36 9.35 -11.98
CA ILE A 186 -4.65 7.92 -12.12
C ILE A 186 -5.96 7.73 -12.88
N ASN A 187 -5.96 6.77 -13.81
CA ASN A 187 -7.18 6.31 -14.48
C ASN A 187 -7.68 5.05 -13.80
N ILE A 188 -8.97 5.03 -13.47
CA ILE A 188 -9.62 3.95 -12.73
C ILE A 188 -10.87 3.53 -13.47
N THR A 189 -10.99 2.24 -13.76
CA THR A 189 -12.23 1.61 -14.23
C THR A 189 -12.63 0.53 -13.22
N SER A 190 -13.88 0.50 -12.77
CA SER A 190 -14.29 -0.42 -11.71
C SER A 190 -15.78 -0.76 -11.74
N ALA A 191 -16.10 -2.01 -11.48
CA ALA A 191 -17.48 -2.49 -11.33
C ALA A 191 -17.57 -3.59 -10.28
N GLN A 192 -18.59 -3.51 -9.42
CA GLN A 192 -18.89 -4.57 -8.45
C GLN A 192 -19.69 -5.70 -9.10
N PRO A 193 -19.67 -6.92 -8.54
CA PRO A 193 -20.54 -8.00 -8.99
C PRO A 193 -22.01 -7.56 -9.05
N ASN A 194 -22.68 -7.87 -10.17
CA ASN A 194 -24.08 -7.50 -10.45
C ASN A 194 -24.34 -5.98 -10.61
N GLN A 195 -23.30 -5.15 -10.68
CA GLN A 195 -23.45 -3.72 -10.95
C GLN A 195 -23.77 -3.48 -12.43
N LYS A 196 -24.89 -2.80 -12.71
CA LYS A 196 -25.37 -2.54 -14.10
C LYS A 196 -24.54 -1.50 -14.87
N PHE A 197 -23.59 -0.85 -14.22
CA PHE A 197 -22.75 0.19 -14.82
C PHE A 197 -21.29 -0.02 -14.40
N ILE A 198 -20.38 0.48 -15.22
CA ILE A 198 -18.94 0.56 -14.95
C ILE A 198 -18.61 1.99 -14.57
N SER A 199 -17.87 2.16 -13.48
CA SER A 199 -17.39 3.46 -13.01
C SER A 199 -16.06 3.78 -13.65
N ASN A 200 -15.96 4.95 -14.28
CA ASN A 200 -14.72 5.47 -14.85
C ASN A 200 -14.35 6.76 -14.14
N TYR A 201 -13.19 6.78 -13.49
CA TYR A 201 -12.65 7.95 -12.81
C TYR A 201 -11.27 8.31 -13.35
N VAL A 202 -11.03 9.61 -13.47
CA VAL A 202 -9.70 10.20 -13.58
C VAL A 202 -9.54 11.14 -12.41
N LEU A 203 -8.59 10.87 -11.53
CA LEU A 203 -8.38 11.69 -10.33
C LEU A 203 -6.91 11.80 -9.97
N ASP A 204 -6.57 12.85 -9.25
CA ASP A 204 -5.33 12.97 -8.50
C ASP A 204 -5.61 13.34 -7.04
N ILE A 205 -4.60 13.79 -6.32
CA ILE A 205 -4.66 14.12 -4.90
C ILE A 205 -4.21 15.57 -4.68
N ASP A 206 -5.00 16.31 -3.92
CA ASP A 206 -4.55 17.54 -3.28
C ASP A 206 -3.69 17.14 -2.08
N ILE A 207 -2.38 17.32 -2.21
CA ILE A 207 -1.40 16.89 -1.22
C ILE A 207 -1.50 17.76 0.04
N GLU A 208 -1.75 19.06 -0.09
CA GLU A 208 -1.85 19.97 1.06
C GLU A 208 -3.09 19.66 1.90
N ARG A 209 -4.22 19.36 1.24
CA ARG A 209 -5.50 19.09 1.92
C ARG A 209 -5.71 17.62 2.28
N ASN A 210 -4.93 16.71 1.70
CA ASN A 210 -5.17 15.26 1.78
C ASN A 210 -6.58 14.87 1.28
N GLU A 211 -6.98 15.42 0.14
CA GLU A 211 -8.30 15.22 -0.45
C GLU A 211 -8.19 14.75 -1.90
N PRO A 212 -9.12 13.91 -2.36
CA PRO A 212 -9.17 13.52 -3.76
C PRO A 212 -9.56 14.71 -4.63
N ASN A 213 -8.87 14.87 -5.75
CA ASN A 213 -9.23 15.85 -6.77
C ASN A 213 -9.67 15.11 -8.04
N VAL A 214 -10.98 15.07 -8.28
CA VAL A 214 -11.60 14.33 -9.37
C VAL A 214 -11.64 15.19 -10.63
N HIS A 215 -10.97 14.75 -11.69
CA HIS A 215 -10.93 15.44 -12.98
C HIS A 215 -12.06 14.95 -13.90
N LYS A 216 -12.41 13.67 -13.79
CA LYS A 216 -13.43 13.03 -14.61
C LYS A 216 -14.16 11.95 -13.81
N GLU A 217 -15.48 11.94 -13.92
CA GLU A 217 -16.39 10.95 -13.31
C GLU A 217 -17.44 10.56 -14.34
N GLU A 218 -17.45 9.30 -14.76
CA GLU A 218 -18.40 8.78 -15.75
C GLU A 218 -18.93 7.40 -15.34
N LYS A 219 -20.15 7.11 -15.76
CA LYS A 219 -20.77 5.78 -15.68
C LYS A 219 -21.10 5.33 -17.09
N THR A 220 -20.64 4.13 -17.45
CA THR A 220 -20.97 3.48 -18.72
C THR A 220 -21.77 2.22 -18.46
N ASP A 221 -22.61 1.78 -19.39
CA ASP A 221 -23.40 0.55 -19.22
C ASP A 221 -22.51 -0.69 -19.11
N ASN A 222 -22.93 -1.65 -18.30
CA ASN A 222 -22.21 -2.91 -18.06
C ASN A 222 -22.92 -4.10 -18.70
N ASP A 223 -23.16 -4.04 -20.00
CA ASP A 223 -23.92 -5.07 -20.73
C ASP A 223 -23.28 -6.46 -20.66
N LYS A 224 -21.96 -6.51 -20.44
CA LYS A 224 -21.18 -7.75 -20.34
C LYS A 224 -21.11 -8.31 -18.91
N ASN A 225 -21.76 -7.68 -17.93
CA ASN A 225 -21.68 -8.02 -16.50
C ASN A 225 -20.23 -8.18 -16.01
N TRP A 226 -19.33 -7.31 -16.47
CA TRP A 226 -17.94 -7.29 -16.02
C TRP A 226 -17.86 -6.83 -14.56
N ASN A 227 -16.97 -7.45 -13.79
CA ASN A 227 -16.63 -7.03 -12.43
C ASN A 227 -15.11 -7.05 -12.27
N GLY A 228 -14.60 -6.13 -11.45
CA GLY A 228 -13.17 -5.97 -11.28
C GLY A 228 -12.74 -4.53 -11.12
N ALA A 229 -11.43 -4.32 -11.19
CA ALA A 229 -10.82 -3.01 -11.21
C ALA A 229 -9.68 -2.96 -12.22
N ILE A 230 -9.54 -1.82 -12.90
CA ILE A 230 -8.41 -1.47 -13.75
C ILE A 230 -7.81 -0.20 -13.19
N LEU A 231 -6.54 -0.24 -12.79
CA LEU A 231 -5.79 0.92 -12.31
C LEU A 231 -4.65 1.20 -13.27
N SER A 232 -4.58 2.43 -13.80
CA SER A 232 -3.52 2.87 -14.70
C SER A 232 -2.87 4.16 -14.22
N VAL A 233 -1.55 4.13 -13.99
CA VAL A 233 -0.73 5.30 -13.61
C VAL A 233 0.47 5.45 -14.53
N ILE A 234 0.98 6.68 -14.68
CA ILE A 234 2.21 6.95 -15.42
C ILE A 234 3.22 7.55 -14.48
N ILE A 235 4.35 6.88 -14.31
CA ILE A 235 5.38 7.28 -13.34
C ILE A 235 6.76 7.31 -13.99
N GLU A 236 7.65 8.12 -13.42
CA GLU A 236 9.07 8.02 -13.72
C GLU A 236 9.63 6.69 -13.15
N GLY A 237 10.32 5.93 -13.99
CA GLY A 237 10.77 4.57 -13.68
C GLY A 237 12.12 4.20 -14.28
N ASN A 238 12.61 3.01 -13.93
CA ASN A 238 13.76 2.40 -14.59
C ASN A 238 13.53 0.89 -14.76
N TRP A 239 13.00 0.52 -15.93
CA TRP A 239 12.74 -0.89 -16.28
C TRP A 239 14.01 -1.73 -16.34
N SER A 240 15.07 -1.25 -17.00
CA SER A 240 16.32 -2.00 -17.18
C SER A 240 16.91 -2.52 -15.86
N ALA A 241 16.90 -1.69 -14.80
CA ALA A 241 17.45 -2.05 -13.49
C ALA A 241 16.52 -2.95 -12.64
N TYR A 242 15.21 -2.94 -12.89
CA TYR A 242 14.21 -3.61 -12.04
C TYR A 242 13.43 -4.73 -12.73
N ARG A 243 13.61 -4.95 -14.03
CA ARG A 243 12.99 -6.04 -14.80
C ARG A 243 13.11 -7.39 -14.09
N ASN A 244 14.33 -7.78 -13.71
CA ASN A 244 14.57 -9.06 -13.04
C ASN A 244 13.89 -9.15 -11.68
N LYS A 245 13.78 -8.03 -10.95
CA LYS A 245 13.09 -7.98 -9.65
C LYS A 245 11.58 -8.12 -9.81
N VAL A 246 10.99 -7.46 -10.82
CA VAL A 246 9.56 -7.59 -11.15
C VAL A 246 9.23 -9.03 -11.55
N LEU A 247 10.01 -9.63 -12.45
CA LEU A 247 9.78 -11.01 -12.88
C LEU A 247 9.99 -12.02 -11.74
N SER A 248 11.00 -11.80 -10.89
CA SER A 248 11.23 -12.63 -9.70
C SER A 248 10.06 -12.53 -8.72
N TYR A 249 9.54 -11.33 -8.47
CA TYR A 249 8.35 -11.15 -7.64
C TYR A 249 7.13 -11.87 -8.20
N LEU A 250 6.84 -11.72 -9.49
CA LEU A 250 5.72 -12.44 -10.12
C LEU A 250 5.88 -13.95 -10.03
N ARG A 251 7.10 -14.47 -10.20
CA ARG A 251 7.39 -15.90 -10.01
C ARG A 251 7.16 -16.33 -8.55
N GLN A 252 7.61 -15.54 -7.57
CA GLN A 252 7.36 -15.81 -6.15
C GLN A 252 5.86 -15.82 -5.83
N MET A 253 5.10 -14.87 -6.40
CA MET A 253 3.65 -14.85 -6.26
C MET A 253 3.01 -16.07 -6.91
N ALA A 254 3.42 -16.47 -8.12
CA ALA A 254 2.92 -17.68 -8.78
C ALA A 254 3.21 -18.96 -7.98
N ILE A 255 4.26 -19.00 -7.18
CA ILE A 255 4.57 -20.10 -6.24
C ILE A 255 3.58 -20.10 -5.06
N VAL A 256 3.39 -18.94 -4.42
CA VAL A 256 2.59 -18.85 -3.18
C VAL A 256 1.08 -18.89 -3.47
N THR A 257 0.65 -18.41 -4.63
CA THR A 257 -0.76 -18.40 -5.07
C THR A 257 -0.91 -19.22 -6.36
N PRO A 258 -0.78 -20.56 -6.31
CA PRO A 258 -0.87 -21.43 -7.49
C PRO A 258 -2.26 -21.44 -8.15
N TYR A 259 -3.27 -20.90 -7.46
CA TYR A 259 -4.64 -20.72 -7.96
C TYR A 259 -4.83 -19.43 -8.77
N ALA A 260 -3.89 -18.49 -8.68
CA ALA A 260 -3.93 -17.24 -9.43
C ALA A 260 -3.31 -17.40 -10.82
N GLN A 261 -3.82 -16.63 -11.78
CA GLN A 261 -3.24 -16.46 -13.10
C GLN A 261 -2.70 -15.03 -13.25
N PHE A 262 -1.45 -14.89 -13.67
CA PHE A 262 -0.84 -13.59 -13.97
C PHE A 262 -0.45 -13.52 -15.45
N ASN A 263 -0.97 -12.53 -16.16
CA ASN A 263 -0.61 -12.24 -17.53
C ASN A 263 0.23 -10.96 -17.54
N PHE A 264 1.54 -11.09 -17.71
CA PHE A 264 2.48 -9.97 -17.66
C PHE A 264 2.98 -9.59 -19.05
N LYS A 265 2.79 -8.32 -19.43
CA LYS A 265 3.27 -7.76 -20.69
C LYS A 265 4.11 -6.50 -20.45
N TYR A 266 5.31 -6.46 -20.99
CA TYR A 266 6.10 -5.24 -21.13
C TYR A 266 6.20 -4.85 -22.61
N VAL A 267 5.93 -3.58 -22.91
CA VAL A 267 6.03 -3.01 -24.25
C VAL A 267 7.02 -1.84 -24.23
N GLY A 268 8.15 -2.01 -24.93
CA GLY A 268 9.11 -0.93 -25.15
C GLY A 268 8.61 0.07 -26.18
N ALA A 269 9.10 1.31 -26.11
CA ALA A 269 8.59 2.38 -26.97
C ALA A 269 9.05 2.30 -28.43
N THR A 270 10.23 1.71 -28.69
CA THR A 270 10.91 1.80 -30.00
C THR A 270 11.35 0.45 -30.58
N ASP A 271 11.58 -0.59 -29.78
CA ASP A 271 12.02 -1.91 -30.25
C ASP A 271 11.19 -3.05 -29.64
N ALA A 272 10.55 -3.83 -30.51
CA ALA A 272 9.78 -5.01 -30.12
C ALA A 272 10.66 -6.15 -29.55
N LYS A 273 11.98 -6.14 -29.79
CA LYS A 273 12.91 -7.15 -29.24
C LYS A 273 13.06 -7.08 -27.72
N GLY A 274 12.73 -5.93 -27.11
CA GLY A 274 12.72 -5.74 -25.66
C GLY A 274 11.43 -6.15 -24.97
N ASN A 275 10.37 -6.47 -25.74
CA ASN A 275 9.08 -6.82 -25.19
C ASN A 275 9.14 -8.13 -24.40
N VAL A 276 8.37 -8.18 -23.33
CA VAL A 276 8.26 -9.37 -22.49
C VAL A 276 6.79 -9.75 -22.45
N ASP A 277 6.49 -11.00 -22.73
CA ASP A 277 5.15 -11.56 -22.57
C ASP A 277 5.31 -12.88 -21.80
N VAL A 278 4.81 -12.90 -20.57
CA VAL A 278 4.94 -14.03 -19.64
C VAL A 278 3.60 -14.30 -19.01
N VAL A 279 3.16 -15.54 -19.13
CA VAL A 279 1.93 -16.03 -18.52
C VAL A 279 2.26 -17.03 -17.42
N PHE A 280 1.89 -16.70 -16.19
CA PHE A 280 1.93 -17.60 -15.04
C PHE A 280 0.54 -18.22 -14.85
N ARG A 281 0.28 -19.36 -15.51
CA ARG A 281 -1.02 -20.05 -15.46
C ARG A 281 -1.31 -20.65 -14.09
N ARG A 282 -2.58 -20.67 -13.67
CA ARG A 282 -2.99 -21.39 -12.45
C ARG A 282 -2.81 -22.90 -12.59
N ARG A 283 -2.66 -23.60 -11.46
CA ARG A 283 -2.47 -25.06 -11.36
C ARG A 283 -3.51 -25.76 -10.50
N THR A 284 -4.28 -25.00 -9.74
CA THR A 284 -5.33 -25.50 -8.86
C THR A 284 -6.47 -24.52 -8.85
N GLU A 285 -7.68 -25.02 -8.64
CA GLU A 285 -8.88 -24.21 -8.42
C GLU A 285 -9.22 -24.15 -6.92
N VAL A 286 -8.45 -24.85 -6.09
CA VAL A 286 -8.62 -24.88 -4.64
C VAL A 286 -7.92 -23.67 -4.02
N MET A 287 -8.70 -22.71 -3.57
CA MET A 287 -8.22 -21.56 -2.79
C MET A 287 -8.16 -21.87 -1.29
N PRO A 288 -7.24 -21.24 -0.55
CA PRO A 288 -7.23 -21.31 0.90
C PRO A 288 -8.50 -20.69 1.49
N THR A 289 -8.80 -21.06 2.73
CA THR A 289 -9.90 -20.46 3.49
C THR A 289 -9.63 -18.98 3.71
N LEU A 290 -10.61 -18.13 3.42
CA LEU A 290 -10.43 -16.69 3.57
C LEU A 290 -10.18 -16.32 5.04
N PRO A 291 -9.24 -15.39 5.30
CA PRO A 291 -9.00 -14.93 6.65
C PRO A 291 -10.24 -14.21 7.15
N THR A 292 -10.59 -14.39 8.42
CA THR A 292 -11.76 -13.76 9.04
C THR A 292 -11.34 -12.61 9.95
N THR A 293 -12.21 -11.61 10.10
CA THR A 293 -11.97 -10.55 11.08
C THR A 293 -12.12 -11.13 12.47
N THR A 294 -11.12 -10.93 13.31
CA THR A 294 -11.13 -11.34 14.71
C THR A 294 -11.04 -10.13 15.64
N LYS A 295 -11.05 -10.39 16.94
CA LYS A 295 -10.92 -9.40 18.00
C LYS A 295 -9.48 -9.37 18.50
N HIS A 296 -9.18 -8.42 19.37
CA HIS A 296 -7.88 -8.39 20.01
C HIS A 296 -7.75 -9.53 21.02
N HIS A 297 -6.60 -10.18 21.03
CA HIS A 297 -6.24 -11.03 22.15
C HIS A 297 -5.92 -10.15 23.38
N PRO A 298 -6.31 -10.53 24.62
CA PRO A 298 -6.06 -9.72 25.82
C PRO A 298 -4.59 -9.35 26.02
N SER A 299 -3.66 -10.23 25.65
CA SER A 299 -2.22 -9.96 25.74
C SER A 299 -1.76 -8.82 24.82
N ALA A 300 -2.54 -8.42 23.81
CA ALA A 300 -2.24 -7.26 22.98
C ALA A 300 -2.18 -5.95 23.80
N ALA A 301 -2.84 -5.92 24.97
CA ALA A 301 -2.73 -4.82 25.92
C ALA A 301 -1.31 -4.61 26.46
N LYS A 302 -0.45 -5.64 26.40
CA LYS A 302 0.97 -5.55 26.78
C LYS A 302 1.79 -4.78 25.75
N GLU A 303 1.48 -4.95 24.46
CA GLU A 303 2.23 -4.35 23.36
C GLU A 303 1.71 -2.95 23.00
N ASN A 304 0.40 -2.74 23.09
CA ASN A 304 -0.24 -1.46 22.80
C ASN A 304 -0.93 -0.90 24.04
N GLN A 305 -0.28 0.07 24.69
CA GLN A 305 -0.78 0.74 25.88
C GLN A 305 -2.05 1.57 25.64
N LEU A 306 -2.29 2.00 24.39
CA LEU A 306 -3.49 2.78 24.01
C LEU A 306 -4.67 1.89 23.62
N LEU A 307 -4.46 0.59 23.41
CA LEU A 307 -5.50 -0.33 22.93
C LEU A 307 -6.78 -0.26 23.77
N ILE A 308 -6.65 -0.28 25.10
CA ILE A 308 -7.81 -0.26 25.99
C ILE A 308 -8.58 1.05 25.86
N LYS A 309 -7.88 2.19 25.78
CA LYS A 309 -8.50 3.50 25.60
C LYS A 309 -9.23 3.60 24.26
N ASP A 310 -8.61 3.10 23.19
CA ASP A 310 -9.20 3.06 21.86
C ASP A 310 -10.44 2.17 21.82
N LEU A 311 -10.40 0.99 22.44
CA LEU A 311 -11.55 0.09 22.52
C LEU A 311 -12.67 0.68 23.38
N LEU A 312 -12.37 1.28 24.53
CA LEU A 312 -13.38 1.91 25.40
C LEU A 312 -14.09 3.08 24.72
N SER A 313 -13.39 3.85 23.89
CA SER A 313 -13.99 4.99 23.16
C SER A 313 -14.88 4.55 21.98
N ASN A 314 -14.54 3.44 21.33
CA ASN A 314 -15.21 2.97 20.11
C ASN A 314 -16.21 1.83 20.34
N THR A 315 -16.20 1.17 21.50
CA THR A 315 -17.10 0.06 21.79
C THR A 315 -18.58 0.47 21.74
N ARG A 316 -19.40 -0.46 21.27
CA ARG A 316 -20.87 -0.34 21.29
C ARG A 316 -21.50 -1.03 22.51
N GLU A 317 -20.68 -1.71 23.31
CA GLU A 317 -21.17 -2.45 24.45
C GLU A 317 -21.59 -1.52 25.59
N LYS A 318 -22.68 -1.91 26.27
CA LYS A 318 -23.32 -1.09 27.29
C LYS A 318 -22.80 -1.34 28.70
N THR A 319 -22.10 -2.46 28.91
CA THR A 319 -21.62 -2.89 30.22
C THR A 319 -20.17 -3.33 30.12
N LEU A 320 -19.40 -3.13 31.19
CA LEU A 320 -17.99 -3.49 31.26
C LEU A 320 -17.79 -5.00 31.12
N GLN A 321 -18.73 -5.81 31.64
CA GLN A 321 -18.69 -7.27 31.44
C GLN A 321 -18.79 -7.64 29.96
N ASN A 322 -19.72 -7.01 29.23
CA ASN A 322 -19.87 -7.27 27.80
C ASN A 322 -18.68 -6.75 27.01
N PHE A 323 -18.09 -5.62 27.42
CA PHE A 323 -16.86 -5.10 26.83
C PHE A 323 -15.74 -6.16 26.88
N PHE A 324 -15.42 -6.71 28.06
CA PHE A 324 -14.41 -7.75 28.19
C PHE A 324 -14.73 -9.00 27.37
N GLN A 325 -15.99 -9.43 27.37
CA GLN A 325 -16.42 -10.63 26.64
C GLN A 325 -16.41 -10.45 25.11
N LYS A 326 -16.74 -9.25 24.63
CA LYS A 326 -17.04 -9.03 23.21
C LYS A 326 -16.02 -8.21 22.46
N GLU A 327 -15.14 -7.46 23.12
CA GLU A 327 -14.04 -6.75 22.45
C GLU A 327 -12.74 -7.57 22.41
N PHE A 328 -12.65 -8.64 23.21
CA PHE A 328 -11.49 -9.52 23.26
C PHE A 328 -11.81 -10.95 22.86
N THR A 329 -10.80 -11.67 22.38
CA THR A 329 -10.82 -13.14 22.31
C THR A 329 -10.49 -13.75 23.67
N CYS A 330 -10.74 -15.05 23.85
CA CYS A 330 -10.33 -15.82 25.03
C CYS A 330 -10.94 -15.37 26.37
N ILE A 331 -11.90 -14.43 26.38
CA ILE A 331 -12.62 -14.01 27.59
C ILE A 331 -14.10 -14.38 27.44
N ASP A 332 -14.52 -15.41 28.17
CA ASP A 332 -15.94 -15.72 28.34
C ASP A 332 -16.59 -14.86 29.44
N LYS A 333 -17.90 -15.02 29.63
CA LYS A 333 -18.68 -14.26 30.62
C LYS A 333 -18.19 -14.48 32.06
N ALA A 334 -17.75 -15.69 32.41
CA ALA A 334 -17.28 -16.02 33.75
C ALA A 334 -15.88 -15.42 33.99
N HIS A 335 -14.98 -15.54 33.03
CA HIS A 335 -13.67 -14.89 33.01
C HIS A 335 -13.79 -13.37 33.11
N ALA A 336 -14.69 -12.74 32.35
CA ALA A 336 -14.94 -11.31 32.45
C ALA A 336 -15.34 -10.88 33.87
N GLY A 337 -16.24 -11.64 34.51
CA GLY A 337 -16.64 -11.39 35.90
C GLY A 337 -15.47 -11.50 36.89
N ARG A 338 -14.58 -12.49 36.72
CA ARG A 338 -13.38 -12.64 37.54
C ARG A 338 -12.40 -11.49 37.34
N LEU A 339 -12.19 -11.04 36.10
CA LEU A 339 -11.32 -9.90 35.80
C LEU A 339 -11.85 -8.61 36.45
N ILE A 340 -13.17 -8.37 36.37
CA ILE A 340 -13.79 -7.20 37.00
C ILE A 340 -13.66 -7.26 38.54
N ALA A 341 -13.84 -8.44 39.14
CA ALA A 341 -13.65 -8.61 40.57
C ALA A 341 -12.20 -8.32 41.00
N GLU A 342 -11.21 -8.75 40.20
CA GLU A 342 -9.77 -8.50 40.45
C GLU A 342 -9.40 -7.01 40.34
N LEU A 343 -10.09 -6.25 39.47
CA LEU A 343 -9.89 -4.79 39.39
C LEU A 343 -10.30 -4.06 40.68
N GLY A 344 -11.25 -4.63 41.43
CA GLY A 344 -11.63 -4.18 42.76
C GLY A 344 -12.48 -2.90 42.78
N LYS A 345 -12.34 -2.11 43.85
CA LYS A 345 -13.17 -0.93 44.10
C LYS A 345 -13.11 0.06 42.93
N GLY A 346 -14.28 0.53 42.50
CA GLY A 346 -14.43 1.46 41.38
C GLY A 346 -14.70 0.80 40.04
N PHE A 347 -14.85 -0.53 39.99
CA PHE A 347 -15.32 -1.25 38.80
C PHE A 347 -16.59 -2.02 39.14
N ASP A 348 -17.59 -1.93 38.26
CA ASP A 348 -18.82 -2.72 38.32
C ASP A 348 -19.06 -3.39 36.97
N ALA A 349 -19.63 -4.60 36.99
CA ALA A 349 -19.92 -5.36 35.78
C ALA A 349 -20.91 -4.62 34.86
N GLN A 350 -21.83 -3.86 35.46
CA GLN A 350 -22.86 -3.10 34.76
C GLN A 350 -22.45 -1.66 34.42
N MET A 351 -21.26 -1.23 34.85
CA MET A 351 -20.69 0.07 34.50
C MET A 351 -20.62 0.24 32.98
N PRO A 352 -21.09 1.36 32.42
CA PRO A 352 -20.89 1.68 31.02
C PRO A 352 -19.40 1.85 30.68
N PRO A 353 -18.87 1.21 29.60
CA PRO A 353 -17.46 1.37 29.20
C PRO A 353 -17.04 2.83 28.96
N LYS A 354 -17.97 3.69 28.56
CA LYS A 354 -17.73 5.12 28.32
C LYS A 354 -17.53 5.95 29.60
N GLU A 355 -17.92 5.42 30.76
CA GLU A 355 -17.72 6.07 32.06
C GLU A 355 -16.38 5.70 32.71
N VAL A 356 -15.63 4.77 32.09
CA VAL A 356 -14.30 4.38 32.54
C VAL A 356 -13.33 5.55 32.35
N THR A 357 -12.77 6.04 33.45
CA THR A 357 -11.77 7.12 33.45
C THR A 357 -10.42 6.64 32.90
N ASP A 358 -9.54 7.58 32.50
CA ASP A 358 -8.20 7.26 32.00
C ASP A 358 -7.35 6.44 33.01
N THR A 359 -7.50 6.72 34.31
CA THR A 359 -6.80 5.98 35.37
C THR A 359 -7.35 4.56 35.52
N GLN A 360 -8.68 4.39 35.45
CA GLN A 360 -9.32 3.08 35.42
C GLN A 360 -8.95 2.29 34.16
N GLY A 361 -8.90 2.92 33.00
CA GLY A 361 -8.44 2.29 31.75
C GLY A 361 -6.99 1.80 31.84
N THR A 362 -6.10 2.60 32.45
CA THR A 362 -4.72 2.18 32.73
C THR A 362 -4.67 0.97 33.67
N ARG A 363 -5.54 0.92 34.68
CA ARG A 363 -5.64 -0.23 35.58
C ARG A 363 -6.10 -1.50 34.86
N ILE A 364 -7.07 -1.39 33.96
CA ILE A 364 -7.50 -2.49 33.09
C ILE A 364 -6.33 -3.01 32.25
N GLN A 365 -5.56 -2.11 31.64
CA GLN A 365 -4.38 -2.46 30.85
C GLN A 365 -3.32 -3.22 31.68
N GLN A 366 -3.03 -2.74 32.91
CA GLN A 366 -2.08 -3.40 33.82
C GLN A 366 -2.55 -4.82 34.18
N LEU A 367 -3.85 -5.00 34.43
CA LEU A 367 -4.40 -6.32 34.72
C LEU A 367 -4.27 -7.25 33.49
N LEU A 368 -4.72 -6.81 32.31
CA LEU A 368 -4.68 -7.64 31.10
C LEU A 368 -3.25 -7.97 30.65
N SER A 369 -2.28 -7.09 30.91
CA SER A 369 -0.87 -7.33 30.56
C SER A 369 -0.16 -8.31 31.50
N SER A 370 -0.64 -8.47 32.73
CA SER A 370 -0.08 -9.37 33.75
C SER A 370 -0.82 -10.71 33.84
N ALA A 371 -2.12 -10.72 33.55
CA ALA A 371 -2.93 -11.91 33.52
C ALA A 371 -2.51 -12.88 32.40
N ARG A 372 -2.73 -14.18 32.62
CA ARG A 372 -2.47 -15.22 31.63
C ARG A 372 -3.77 -15.64 30.95
N PHE A 373 -3.70 -15.80 29.64
CA PHE A 373 -4.81 -16.22 28.78
C PHE A 373 -4.37 -17.41 27.94
N ALA A 374 -5.34 -18.18 27.45
CA ALA A 374 -5.06 -19.25 26.48
C ALA A 374 -4.54 -18.65 25.17
N ASP A 375 -3.78 -19.45 24.40
CA ASP A 375 -3.24 -19.01 23.12
C ASP A 375 -4.36 -18.60 22.14
N PRO A 376 -4.13 -17.59 21.29
CA PRO A 376 -5.10 -17.15 20.31
C PRO A 376 -5.39 -18.23 19.28
N ASP A 377 -6.65 -18.31 18.85
CA ASP A 377 -7.06 -19.23 17.79
C ASP A 377 -6.50 -18.81 16.41
N GLY A 378 -5.94 -19.79 15.70
CA GLY A 378 -5.41 -19.63 14.34
C GLY A 378 -6.47 -19.65 13.25
N GLY A 379 -7.73 -19.96 13.56
CA GLY A 379 -8.83 -20.03 12.59
C GLY A 379 -9.16 -18.72 11.87
N CYS A 380 -8.65 -17.58 12.36
CA CYS A 380 -8.76 -16.29 11.67
C CYS A 380 -7.72 -16.09 10.54
N LEU A 381 -6.73 -16.97 10.46
CA LEU A 381 -5.65 -16.92 9.46
C LEU A 381 -5.99 -17.73 8.21
N SER A 382 -5.35 -17.38 7.12
CA SER A 382 -5.36 -18.04 5.82
C SER A 382 -3.94 -18.52 5.50
N PRO A 383 -3.56 -19.74 5.92
CA PRO A 383 -2.28 -20.32 5.56
C PRO A 383 -2.24 -20.64 4.06
N ALA A 384 -1.05 -20.58 3.45
CA ALA A 384 -0.88 -21.01 2.06
C ALA A 384 -1.28 -22.50 1.88
N GLY A 385 -0.97 -23.32 2.89
CA GLY A 385 -1.21 -24.76 2.91
C GLY A 385 -0.11 -25.55 2.19
N GLU A 386 0.21 -26.74 2.71
CA GLU A 386 1.25 -27.61 2.16
C GLU A 386 0.98 -27.98 0.69
N TYR A 387 -0.28 -28.34 0.38
CA TYR A 387 -0.70 -28.71 -0.96
C TYR A 387 -0.43 -27.62 -2.00
N ASN A 388 -0.92 -26.40 -1.74
CA ASN A 388 -0.76 -25.28 -2.68
C ASN A 388 0.71 -24.88 -2.81
N LEU A 389 1.44 -24.78 -1.69
CA LEU A 389 2.85 -24.40 -1.73
C LEU A 389 3.69 -25.42 -2.51
N ARG A 390 3.45 -26.72 -2.27
CA ARG A 390 4.12 -27.80 -3.01
C ARG A 390 3.83 -27.73 -4.51
N LEU A 391 2.57 -27.50 -4.90
CA LEU A 391 2.20 -27.33 -6.31
C LEU A 391 2.90 -26.14 -6.96
N GLY A 392 2.95 -25.01 -6.28
CA GLY A 392 3.62 -23.80 -6.77
C GLY A 392 5.12 -24.00 -6.97
N ILE A 393 5.80 -24.62 -5.99
CA ILE A 393 7.23 -24.92 -6.04
C ILE A 393 7.55 -25.88 -7.20
N MET A 394 6.80 -26.99 -7.30
CA MET A 394 7.01 -27.98 -8.36
C MET A 394 6.84 -27.35 -9.75
N LYS A 395 5.86 -26.45 -9.91
CA LYS A 395 5.57 -25.79 -11.17
C LYS A 395 6.66 -24.80 -11.60
N GLU A 396 7.05 -23.88 -10.72
CA GLU A 396 7.92 -22.75 -11.10
C GLU A 396 9.41 -23.05 -10.98
N LEU A 397 9.80 -24.01 -10.12
CA LEU A 397 11.20 -24.32 -9.84
C LEU A 397 11.65 -25.70 -10.33
N SER A 398 10.71 -26.64 -10.55
CA SER A 398 11.00 -28.03 -10.96
C SER A 398 12.16 -28.67 -10.18
N PRO A 399 12.14 -28.65 -8.82
CA PRO A 399 13.24 -29.17 -8.03
C PRO A 399 13.22 -30.70 -7.97
N ASP A 400 14.39 -31.30 -7.71
CA ASP A 400 14.51 -32.76 -7.49
C ASP A 400 13.88 -33.22 -6.17
N TRP A 401 13.91 -32.36 -5.14
CA TRP A 401 13.38 -32.64 -3.81
C TRP A 401 12.58 -31.44 -3.26
N VAL A 402 11.46 -31.73 -2.60
CA VAL A 402 10.62 -30.76 -1.88
C VAL A 402 10.25 -31.37 -0.53
N ALA A 403 10.46 -30.62 0.55
CA ALA A 403 10.16 -31.01 1.92
C ALA A 403 9.38 -29.91 2.63
#